data_AF-A0A935ZIV1-F1
#
_entry.id   AF-A0A935ZIV1-F1
#
_cell.length_a   1.000
_cell.length_b   1.000
_cell.length_c   1.000
_cell.angle_alpha   90.00
_cell.angle_beta   90.00
_cell.angle_gamma   90.00
#
_symmetry.space_group_name_H-M   'P 1'
#
loop_
_entity.id
_entity.type
_entity.pdbx_description
1 polymer ?
#
loop_
_entity_poly.entity_id
_entity_poly.type
_entity_poly.pdbx_seq_one_letter_code
_entity_poly.pdbx_strand_id
1 'polypeptide(L)'
;MQRKRPARTATVLVLLPLLGNAVAGCDDSREKELARQMDLQKGEPKTNELVAAEVPPHPTREKLMPVLQKIYTLQNVPPVTETEAASDGTYNYEIQAGVASVVKLAGGLTEEQKIRAIVTGTAEADAWAFRSDARRDYADLIHRVFRGYGEDQKEQILRMYGQLKLLQFFNSPEAAAAIEALPADVKAPVEAMRKHFVDDKAAIWEDWMKVRLYARRVVAGDQPFRSVLRQIKQELGQEEPPALTWEQSMDTPFLGWAKEIRANEELITKLTDLRELKDREEYLNETHSIWAVEGSAKVPAKAKGVKIDADLGFGVHREDLGGGYNELTFVFSKKLAGVALKKAFLRSIIYAQLLTDFAMLSTAGSDFAVRDADNVIDSKTAVVPDKYDPLFARCGSGAALDTFITHYKSKFPFLADLPANGNEEAVLKTAHQCVIDGARGEIHVPAKDDDKDVEGPAPGSRLGLYQMLARFESVDVNLDKMGSEKKTEEDAVIEDAEAVLKRIKAKENEGKGVK
;
A
#
# COMPACT_ATOMS: atom_id res chain seq x y z
N MET A 1 17.12 -16.48 61.56
CA MET A 1 18.13 -17.53 61.84
C MET A 1 18.68 -18.06 60.52
N GLN A 2 19.95 -17.77 60.24
CA GLN A 2 20.71 -18.39 59.14
C GLN A 2 21.30 -19.73 59.59
N ARG A 3 21.29 -20.74 58.72
CA ARG A 3 22.33 -21.80 58.56
C ARG A 3 22.29 -22.20 57.07
N LYS A 4 23.24 -21.89 56.16
CA LYS A 4 24.67 -22.28 56.03
C LYS A 4 24.81 -23.81 56.18
N ARG A 5 25.20 -24.63 55.19
CA ARG A 5 26.37 -24.69 54.26
C ARG A 5 26.21 -25.98 53.39
N PRO A 6 27.18 -26.48 52.57
CA PRO A 6 28.23 -25.88 51.71
C PRO A 6 28.23 -26.48 50.26
N ALA A 7 28.60 -25.72 49.22
CA ALA A 7 29.90 -25.69 48.51
C ALA A 7 30.50 -27.02 47.96
N ARG A 8 30.54 -27.11 46.63
CA ARG A 8 31.70 -27.56 45.82
C ARG A 8 31.94 -26.46 44.76
N THR A 9 32.76 -25.43 45.02
CA THR A 9 34.16 -25.27 44.55
C THR A 9 34.42 -25.88 43.17
N ALA A 10 34.51 -25.06 42.12
CA ALA A 10 35.67 -24.24 41.68
C ALA A 10 36.58 -25.05 40.74
N THR A 11 36.85 -24.60 39.53
CA THR A 11 37.97 -23.67 39.19
C THR A 11 37.67 -23.18 37.75
N VAL A 12 37.36 -21.90 37.46
CA VAL A 12 38.12 -20.63 37.58
C VAL A 12 39.25 -20.52 36.56
N LEU A 13 39.19 -19.47 35.72
CA LEU A 13 40.22 -18.44 35.49
C LEU A 13 39.71 -17.58 34.28
N VAL A 14 39.61 -16.25 34.28
CA VAL A 14 40.05 -15.16 35.18
C VAL A 14 39.20 -13.90 34.97
N LEU A 15 38.84 -13.30 36.11
CA LEU A 15 38.62 -11.90 36.51
C LEU A 15 38.29 -10.79 35.48
N LEU A 16 37.21 -10.00 35.66
CA LEU A 16 36.87 -9.00 36.72
C LEU A 16 37.50 -7.58 36.48
N PRO A 17 36.90 -6.48 36.98
CA PRO A 17 36.22 -5.46 36.17
C PRO A 17 36.60 -4.01 36.59
N LEU A 18 35.86 -3.01 36.06
CA LEU A 18 35.18 -1.91 36.77
C LEU A 18 35.27 -0.57 36.02
N LEU A 19 34.06 -0.09 35.67
CA LEU A 19 33.54 1.28 35.78
C LEU A 19 34.23 2.45 35.07
N GLY A 20 33.44 3.14 34.23
CA GLY A 20 33.29 4.60 34.31
C GLY A 20 33.70 5.40 33.08
N ASN A 21 32.71 5.80 32.28
CA ASN A 21 32.61 7.00 31.44
C ASN A 21 33.87 7.53 30.72
N ALA A 22 33.89 7.42 29.39
CA ALA A 22 33.89 8.57 28.45
C ALA A 22 34.27 8.11 27.03
N VAL A 23 33.39 8.42 26.08
CA VAL A 23 33.68 8.90 24.71
C VAL A 23 35.01 8.46 24.07
N ALA A 24 34.93 7.55 23.08
CA ALA A 24 35.60 7.61 21.76
C ALA A 24 35.69 6.22 21.13
N GLY A 25 35.34 6.11 19.83
CA GLY A 25 35.80 5.00 18.98
C GLY A 25 34.74 4.06 18.39
N CYS A 26 33.63 4.59 17.85
CA CYS A 26 32.80 3.86 16.88
C CYS A 26 32.81 4.59 15.53
N ASP A 27 33.98 4.70 14.89
CA ASP A 27 34.08 5.28 13.53
C ASP A 27 34.82 4.38 12.52
N ASP A 28 35.58 3.37 12.95
CA ASP A 28 36.41 2.57 12.03
C ASP A 28 35.65 1.54 11.15
N SER A 29 34.36 1.30 11.37
CA SER A 29 33.57 0.37 10.53
C SER A 29 32.80 1.05 9.41
N ARG A 30 32.50 2.35 9.54
CA ARG A 30 31.74 3.12 8.55
C ARG A 30 32.65 3.70 7.49
N GLU A 31 33.85 4.14 7.88
CA GLU A 31 34.83 4.72 6.95
C GLU A 31 35.42 3.65 6.02
N LYS A 32 35.61 2.41 6.50
CA LYS A 32 35.98 1.26 5.66
C LYS A 32 34.89 0.84 4.67
N GLU A 33 33.62 0.92 5.06
CA GLU A 33 32.49 0.63 4.17
C GLU A 33 32.32 1.76 3.13
N LEU A 34 32.54 3.01 3.53
CA LEU A 34 32.53 4.16 2.64
C LEU A 34 33.70 4.12 1.66
N ALA A 35 34.91 3.76 2.10
CA ALA A 35 36.07 3.58 1.25
C ALA A 35 35.86 2.45 0.24
N ARG A 36 35.19 1.35 0.66
CA ARG A 36 34.79 0.25 -0.24
C ARG A 36 33.78 0.70 -1.30
N GLN A 37 32.83 1.56 -0.94
CA GLN A 37 31.87 2.14 -1.88
C GLN A 37 32.49 3.20 -2.81
N MET A 38 33.47 3.98 -2.33
CA MET A 38 34.17 4.96 -3.13
C MET A 38 35.19 4.33 -4.10
N ASP A 39 35.82 3.22 -3.74
CA ASP A 39 36.64 2.43 -4.66
C ASP A 39 35.79 1.75 -5.75
N LEU A 40 34.54 1.39 -5.45
CA LEU A 40 33.57 0.91 -6.45
C LEU A 40 33.14 2.02 -7.43
N GLN A 41 33.13 3.29 -7.00
CA GLN A 41 32.76 4.44 -7.84
C GLN A 41 33.92 5.01 -8.69
N LYS A 42 35.18 4.73 -8.33
CA LYS A 42 36.37 5.25 -9.06
C LYS A 42 36.88 4.35 -10.18
N GLY A 43 36.35 3.14 -10.32
CA GLY A 43 36.59 2.33 -11.50
C GLY A 43 35.82 2.92 -12.68
N GLU A 44 36.48 3.11 -13.83
CA GLU A 44 35.79 3.18 -15.12
C GLU A 44 34.70 2.10 -15.17
N PRO A 45 33.55 2.34 -15.83
CA PRO A 45 32.43 1.43 -15.81
C PRO A 45 32.92 0.08 -16.33
N LYS A 46 33.29 -0.79 -15.40
CA LYS A 46 33.30 -2.21 -15.66
C LYS A 46 31.84 -2.45 -15.95
N THR A 47 31.55 -2.78 -17.20
CA THR A 47 30.44 -3.64 -17.54
C THR A 47 30.48 -4.78 -16.52
N ASN A 48 29.76 -4.59 -15.41
CA ASN A 48 29.28 -5.68 -14.61
C ASN A 48 28.24 -6.34 -15.52
N GLU A 49 28.73 -7.08 -16.51
CA GLU A 49 28.15 -8.38 -16.76
C GLU A 49 28.11 -9.02 -15.38
N LEU A 50 26.95 -8.88 -14.71
CA LEU A 50 26.48 -9.92 -13.85
C LEU A 50 26.51 -11.16 -14.74
N VAL A 51 27.64 -11.87 -14.75
CA VAL A 51 27.72 -13.22 -15.26
C VAL A 51 26.83 -13.98 -14.29
N ALA A 52 25.52 -13.93 -14.55
CA ALA A 52 24.58 -14.88 -14.00
C ALA A 52 25.25 -16.23 -14.28
N ALA A 53 25.51 -17.01 -13.22
CA ALA A 53 26.00 -18.36 -13.40
C ALA A 53 25.13 -19.00 -14.49
N GLU A 54 25.76 -19.43 -15.58
CA GLU A 54 25.03 -19.88 -16.78
C GLU A 54 24.25 -21.13 -16.37
N VAL A 55 22.99 -20.94 -15.98
CA VAL A 55 22.11 -22.05 -15.61
C VAL A 55 21.83 -22.78 -16.92
N PRO A 56 22.17 -24.08 -17.03
CA PRO A 56 21.93 -24.83 -18.24
C PRO A 56 20.45 -24.75 -18.65
N PRO A 57 20.14 -24.61 -19.95
CA PRO A 57 18.76 -24.55 -20.41
C PRO A 57 17.98 -25.79 -19.98
N HIS A 58 16.89 -25.60 -19.23
CA HIS A 58 16.04 -26.70 -18.80
C HIS A 58 15.17 -27.20 -19.97
N PRO A 59 15.18 -28.49 -20.34
CA PRO A 59 14.56 -28.97 -21.58
C PRO A 59 13.06 -28.69 -21.67
N THR A 60 12.32 -28.83 -20.56
CA THR A 60 10.88 -28.52 -20.51
C THR A 60 10.60 -27.01 -20.60
N ARG A 61 11.50 -26.16 -20.08
CA ARG A 61 11.39 -24.70 -20.17
C ARG A 61 11.52 -24.25 -21.63
N GLU A 62 12.52 -24.79 -22.34
CA GLU A 62 12.74 -24.45 -23.75
C GLU A 62 11.53 -24.78 -24.63
N LYS A 63 10.88 -25.93 -24.38
CA LYS A 63 9.64 -26.29 -25.07
C LYS A 63 8.48 -25.34 -24.79
N LEU A 64 8.45 -24.72 -23.61
CA LEU A 64 7.39 -23.80 -23.17
C LEU A 64 7.62 -22.35 -23.60
N MET A 65 8.77 -22.02 -24.20
CA MET A 65 9.15 -20.64 -24.55
C MET A 65 8.08 -19.82 -25.30
N PRO A 66 7.32 -20.37 -26.27
CA PRO A 66 6.26 -19.62 -26.94
C PRO A 66 5.22 -19.03 -25.97
N VAL A 67 4.95 -19.72 -24.85
CA VAL A 67 4.05 -19.25 -23.79
C VAL A 67 4.79 -18.42 -22.75
N LEU A 68 5.98 -18.84 -22.31
CA LEU A 68 6.73 -18.14 -21.25
C LEU A 68 7.12 -16.71 -21.65
N GLN A 69 7.46 -16.49 -22.92
CA GLN A 69 7.77 -15.16 -23.46
C GLN A 69 6.57 -14.20 -23.51
N LYS A 70 5.35 -14.73 -23.44
CA LYS A 70 4.12 -13.93 -23.36
C LYS A 70 3.69 -13.65 -21.93
N ILE A 71 4.08 -14.51 -21.01
CA ILE A 71 3.83 -14.35 -19.58
C ILE A 71 4.84 -13.38 -18.97
N TYR A 72 6.14 -13.52 -19.26
CA TYR A 72 7.19 -12.72 -18.64
C TYR A 72 7.45 -11.41 -19.41
N THR A 73 7.52 -10.28 -18.70
CA THR A 73 7.64 -8.95 -19.31
C THR A 73 9.00 -8.70 -19.98
N LEU A 74 10.09 -9.30 -19.50
CA LEU A 74 11.43 -9.08 -20.06
C LEU A 74 11.77 -10.13 -21.13
N GLN A 75 12.73 -9.82 -22.00
CA GLN A 75 13.16 -10.71 -23.08
C GLN A 75 13.72 -12.05 -22.55
N ASN A 76 14.45 -12.00 -21.43
CA ASN A 76 15.09 -13.17 -20.84
C ASN A 76 14.20 -13.78 -19.77
N VAL A 77 13.44 -14.81 -20.14
CA VAL A 77 12.61 -15.62 -19.22
C VAL A 77 13.49 -16.16 -18.07
N PRO A 78 12.98 -16.24 -16.83
CA PRO A 78 13.70 -16.82 -15.70
C PRO A 78 14.27 -18.22 -16.01
N PRO A 79 15.53 -18.52 -15.61
CA PRO A 79 16.05 -19.88 -15.66
C PRO A 79 15.28 -20.81 -14.70
N VAL A 80 15.31 -22.10 -15.01
CA VAL A 80 14.67 -23.16 -14.23
C VAL A 80 15.74 -24.11 -13.73
N THR A 81 15.69 -24.46 -12.45
CA THR A 81 16.56 -25.47 -11.81
C THR A 81 15.71 -26.50 -11.08
N GLU A 82 16.22 -27.71 -10.90
CA GLU A 82 15.58 -28.75 -10.09
C GLU A 82 16.31 -28.87 -8.74
N THR A 83 15.58 -29.10 -7.66
CA THR A 83 16.14 -29.36 -6.33
C THR A 83 15.93 -30.81 -5.92
N GLU A 84 16.81 -31.34 -5.07
CA GLU A 84 16.63 -32.69 -4.49
C GLU A 84 15.61 -32.71 -3.33
N ALA A 85 15.20 -31.53 -2.85
CA ALA A 85 14.24 -31.39 -1.77
C ALA A 85 12.82 -31.70 -2.27
N ALA A 86 12.07 -32.46 -1.47
CA ALA A 86 10.64 -32.64 -1.68
C ALA A 86 9.91 -31.31 -1.42
N SER A 87 8.79 -31.09 -2.12
CA SER A 87 7.92 -29.92 -1.89
C SER A 87 7.50 -29.84 -0.42
N ASP A 88 7.64 -28.66 0.19
CA ASP A 88 7.27 -28.36 1.58
C ASP A 88 5.77 -28.01 1.74
N GLY A 89 5.05 -27.79 0.64
CA GLY A 89 3.60 -27.64 0.59
C GLY A 89 3.07 -27.03 -0.71
N THR A 90 1.84 -27.42 -1.08
CA THR A 90 0.90 -26.95 -2.14
C THR A 90 1.41 -26.67 -3.56
N TYR A 91 2.58 -26.06 -3.75
CA TYR A 91 3.13 -25.67 -5.04
C TYR A 91 4.43 -26.43 -5.31
N ASN A 92 4.55 -26.95 -6.54
CA ASN A 92 5.68 -27.77 -6.97
C ASN A 92 6.93 -26.93 -7.34
N TYR A 93 7.03 -25.68 -6.87
CA TYR A 93 8.14 -24.78 -7.14
C TYR A 93 8.38 -23.74 -6.03
N GLU A 94 9.60 -23.20 -6.01
CA GLU A 94 10.00 -22.02 -5.24
C GLU A 94 10.57 -20.94 -6.19
N ILE A 95 10.45 -19.67 -5.79
CA ILE A 95 11.06 -18.54 -6.50
C ILE A 95 12.23 -18.02 -5.69
N GLN A 96 13.42 -18.03 -6.28
CA GLN A 96 14.50 -17.19 -5.81
C GLN A 96 14.22 -15.76 -6.30
N ALA A 97 13.72 -14.91 -5.41
CA ALA A 97 13.30 -13.54 -5.72
C ALA A 97 14.47 -12.64 -6.16
N GLY A 98 14.18 -11.68 -7.05
CA GLY A 98 15.11 -10.65 -7.52
C GLY A 98 15.03 -10.41 -9.03
N VAL A 99 15.74 -9.40 -9.52
CA VAL A 99 15.75 -9.02 -10.96
C VAL A 99 16.19 -10.17 -11.87
N ALA A 100 17.05 -11.06 -11.36
CA ALA A 100 17.43 -12.32 -12.00
C ALA A 100 16.77 -13.51 -11.28
N SER A 101 15.43 -13.50 -11.23
CA SER A 101 14.67 -14.56 -10.55
C SER A 101 14.96 -15.93 -11.15
N VAL A 102 15.00 -16.96 -10.30
CA VAL A 102 15.17 -18.37 -10.70
C VAL A 102 13.98 -19.18 -10.20
N VAL A 103 13.38 -19.99 -11.08
CA VAL A 103 12.33 -20.94 -10.71
C VAL A 103 12.99 -22.25 -10.30
N LYS A 104 12.78 -22.69 -9.06
CA LYS A 104 13.31 -23.94 -8.50
C LYS A 104 12.19 -24.96 -8.42
N LEU A 105 12.27 -26.04 -9.17
CA LEU A 105 11.30 -27.14 -9.16
C LEU A 105 11.62 -28.11 -8.02
N ALA A 106 10.57 -28.56 -7.33
CA ALA A 106 10.71 -29.61 -6.33
C ALA A 106 11.17 -30.95 -6.97
N GLY A 107 11.82 -31.81 -6.17
CA GLY A 107 12.24 -33.14 -6.60
C GLY A 107 11.06 -34.10 -6.82
N GLY A 108 11.19 -35.02 -7.79
CA GLY A 108 10.24 -36.13 -7.97
C GLY A 108 8.93 -35.80 -8.69
N LEU A 109 8.84 -34.64 -9.35
CA LEU A 109 7.63 -34.22 -10.08
C LEU A 109 7.42 -35.02 -11.38
N THR A 110 6.15 -35.30 -11.67
CA THR A 110 5.72 -35.78 -13.00
C THR A 110 5.92 -34.68 -14.06
N GLU A 111 6.02 -35.06 -15.34
CA GLU A 111 6.16 -34.08 -16.43
C GLU A 111 5.04 -33.04 -16.46
N GLU A 112 3.79 -33.45 -16.21
CA GLU A 112 2.67 -32.51 -16.12
C GLU A 112 2.85 -31.51 -14.96
N GLN A 113 3.26 -31.99 -13.79
CA GLN A 113 3.53 -31.14 -12.63
C GLN A 113 4.69 -30.18 -12.88
N LYS A 114 5.75 -30.62 -13.57
CA LYS A 114 6.86 -29.76 -13.99
C LYS A 114 6.39 -28.66 -14.93
N ILE A 115 5.58 -29.00 -15.95
CA ILE A 115 5.05 -28.01 -16.90
C ILE A 115 4.23 -26.94 -16.17
N ARG A 116 3.29 -27.36 -15.30
CA ARG A 116 2.46 -26.43 -14.51
C ARG A 116 3.33 -25.55 -13.61
N ALA A 117 4.30 -26.14 -12.91
CA ALA A 117 5.21 -25.44 -12.02
C ALA A 117 6.07 -24.39 -12.76
N ILE A 118 6.59 -24.71 -13.94
CA ILE A 118 7.36 -23.76 -14.75
C ILE A 118 6.49 -22.57 -15.19
N VAL A 119 5.27 -22.84 -15.70
CA VAL A 119 4.36 -21.79 -16.16
C VAL A 119 3.93 -20.88 -15.01
N THR A 120 3.50 -21.45 -13.88
CA THR A 120 3.10 -20.67 -12.69
C THR A 120 4.27 -19.94 -12.06
N GLY A 121 5.43 -20.60 -11.92
CA GLY A 121 6.62 -19.96 -11.37
C GLY A 121 7.14 -18.81 -12.24
N THR A 122 7.05 -18.92 -13.57
CA THR A 122 7.40 -17.82 -14.47
C THR A 122 6.46 -16.63 -14.31
N ALA A 123 5.15 -16.88 -14.14
CA ALA A 123 4.17 -15.82 -13.89
C ALA A 123 4.39 -15.11 -12.54
N GLU A 124 4.76 -15.85 -11.50
CA GLU A 124 5.11 -15.27 -10.19
C GLU A 124 6.43 -14.49 -10.26
N ALA A 125 7.45 -15.02 -10.94
CA ALA A 125 8.74 -14.35 -11.13
C ALA A 125 8.62 -13.02 -11.90
N ASP A 126 7.61 -12.87 -12.75
CA ASP A 126 7.32 -11.60 -13.44
C ASP A 126 7.10 -10.44 -12.46
N ALA A 127 6.70 -10.71 -11.20
CA ALA A 127 6.55 -9.67 -10.19
C ALA A 127 7.86 -8.93 -9.90
N TRP A 128 8.98 -9.65 -9.99
CA TRP A 128 10.32 -9.19 -9.66
C TRP A 128 11.11 -8.64 -10.86
N ALA A 129 10.51 -8.66 -12.05
CA ALA A 129 11.11 -8.10 -13.24
C ALA A 129 11.26 -6.58 -13.12
N PHE A 130 12.45 -6.07 -13.50
CA PHE A 130 12.72 -4.63 -13.52
C PHE A 130 11.75 -3.90 -14.46
N ARG A 131 11.22 -2.76 -14.00
CA ARG A 131 10.31 -1.90 -14.76
C ARG A 131 10.72 -0.44 -14.55
N SER A 132 11.01 0.26 -15.63
CA SER A 132 11.44 1.67 -15.57
C SER A 132 10.31 2.64 -15.22
N ASP A 133 9.05 2.20 -15.35
CA ASP A 133 7.85 2.97 -15.03
C ASP A 133 7.27 2.64 -13.64
N ALA A 134 7.90 1.72 -12.90
CA ALA A 134 7.58 1.48 -11.49
C ALA A 134 7.93 2.73 -10.68
N ARG A 135 7.01 3.16 -9.82
CA ARG A 135 7.26 4.28 -8.92
C ARG A 135 8.07 3.83 -7.70
N ARG A 136 7.85 2.62 -7.20
CA ARG A 136 8.55 2.04 -6.06
C ARG A 136 9.09 0.66 -6.39
N ASP A 137 10.17 0.27 -5.72
CA ASP A 137 10.66 -1.10 -5.80
C ASP A 137 9.59 -2.06 -5.25
N TYR A 138 9.30 -3.10 -6.02
CA TYR A 138 8.36 -4.15 -5.62
C TYR A 138 8.77 -4.80 -4.28
N ALA A 139 10.08 -4.98 -4.05
CA ALA A 139 10.62 -5.48 -2.80
C ALA A 139 10.19 -4.60 -1.62
N ASP A 140 10.24 -3.27 -1.77
CA ASP A 140 9.86 -2.33 -0.73
C ASP A 140 8.35 -2.35 -0.45
N LEU A 141 7.53 -2.50 -1.49
CA LEU A 141 6.08 -2.67 -1.33
C LEU A 141 5.77 -3.94 -0.53
N ILE A 142 6.41 -5.06 -0.87
CA ILE A 142 6.23 -6.34 -0.15
C ILE A 142 6.78 -6.27 1.28
N HIS A 143 7.93 -5.63 1.50
CA HIS A 143 8.47 -5.41 2.83
C HIS A 143 7.55 -4.52 3.68
N ARG A 144 6.90 -3.52 3.09
CA ARG A 144 5.90 -2.70 3.78
C ARG A 144 4.69 -3.52 4.17
N VAL A 145 4.18 -4.39 3.29
CA VAL A 145 3.09 -5.32 3.63
C VAL A 145 3.51 -6.25 4.75
N PHE A 146 4.69 -6.88 4.66
CA PHE A 146 5.20 -7.77 5.71
C PHE A 146 5.26 -7.07 7.08
N ARG A 147 5.85 -5.87 7.13
CA ARG A 147 5.98 -5.11 8.38
C ARG A 147 4.64 -4.63 8.94
N GLY A 148 3.66 -4.36 8.09
CA GLY A 148 2.36 -3.84 8.51
C GLY A 148 1.29 -4.90 8.77
N TYR A 149 1.35 -6.04 8.07
CA TYR A 149 0.27 -7.03 8.02
C TYR A 149 0.74 -8.49 8.19
N GLY A 150 2.05 -8.72 8.31
CA GLY A 150 2.63 -10.04 8.57
C GLY A 150 2.97 -10.86 7.33
N GLU A 151 3.57 -12.03 7.58
CA GLU A 151 4.04 -12.97 6.55
C GLU A 151 2.89 -13.53 5.71
N ASP A 152 1.78 -13.91 6.33
CA ASP A 152 0.62 -14.51 5.64
C ASP A 152 0.08 -13.61 4.51
N GLN A 153 -0.04 -12.30 4.75
CA GLN A 153 -0.49 -11.34 3.74
C GLN A 153 0.56 -11.12 2.65
N LYS A 154 1.85 -11.09 3.01
CA LYS A 154 2.95 -11.03 2.04
C LYS A 154 2.91 -12.25 1.12
N GLU A 155 2.83 -13.45 1.67
CA GLU A 155 2.79 -14.70 0.89
C GLU A 155 1.55 -14.73 -0.01
N GLN A 156 0.38 -14.36 0.52
CA GLN A 156 -0.85 -14.28 -0.27
C GLN A 156 -0.68 -13.34 -1.47
N ILE A 157 -0.08 -12.15 -1.29
CA ILE A 157 0.16 -11.21 -2.40
C ILE A 157 1.13 -11.79 -3.44
N LEU A 158 2.25 -12.35 -3.00
CA LEU A 158 3.25 -12.93 -3.90
C LEU A 158 2.61 -14.01 -4.79
N ARG A 159 1.81 -14.89 -4.19
CA ARG A 159 1.11 -15.96 -4.91
C ARG A 159 -0.01 -15.42 -5.81
N MET A 160 -0.80 -14.48 -5.31
CA MET A 160 -1.91 -13.93 -6.09
C MET A 160 -1.44 -13.18 -7.33
N TYR A 161 -0.26 -12.55 -7.31
CA TYR A 161 0.28 -11.94 -8.52
C TYR A 161 0.39 -12.94 -9.67
N GLY A 162 1.01 -14.10 -9.44
CA GLY A 162 1.17 -15.13 -10.47
C GLY A 162 -0.17 -15.63 -11.01
N GLN A 163 -1.16 -15.83 -10.13
CA GLN A 163 -2.51 -16.23 -10.53
C GLN A 163 -3.21 -15.16 -11.38
N LEU A 164 -3.13 -13.89 -10.99
CA LEU A 164 -3.68 -12.77 -11.75
C LEU A 164 -2.98 -12.62 -13.12
N LYS A 165 -1.66 -12.77 -13.16
CA LYS A 165 -0.88 -12.71 -14.40
C LYS A 165 -1.26 -13.82 -15.38
N LEU A 166 -1.45 -15.04 -14.89
CA LEU A 166 -1.94 -16.15 -15.71
C LEU A 166 -3.38 -15.96 -16.15
N LEU A 167 -4.24 -15.44 -15.26
CA LEU A 167 -5.62 -15.09 -15.59
C LEU A 167 -5.68 -14.12 -16.77
N GLN A 168 -4.92 -13.02 -16.68
CA GLN A 168 -4.76 -12.03 -17.75
C GLN A 168 -4.26 -12.69 -19.05
N PHE A 169 -3.15 -13.45 -18.97
CA PHE A 169 -2.58 -14.06 -20.17
C PHE A 169 -3.56 -15.03 -20.85
N PHE A 170 -4.14 -15.98 -20.12
CA PHE A 170 -4.97 -17.03 -20.71
C PHE A 170 -6.32 -16.53 -21.25
N ASN A 171 -6.80 -15.38 -20.77
CA ASN A 171 -7.97 -14.69 -21.30
C ASN A 171 -7.63 -13.73 -22.46
N SER A 172 -6.35 -13.46 -22.72
CA SER A 172 -5.91 -12.62 -23.84
C SER A 172 -6.09 -13.30 -25.22
N PRO A 173 -6.24 -12.52 -26.31
CA PRO A 173 -6.30 -13.06 -27.66
C PRO A 173 -5.00 -13.76 -28.11
N GLU A 174 -3.86 -13.43 -27.49
CA GLU A 174 -2.55 -13.97 -27.87
C GLU A 174 -2.30 -15.38 -27.31
N ALA A 175 -2.99 -15.78 -26.25
CA ALA A 175 -2.78 -17.09 -25.62
C ALA A 175 -3.02 -18.26 -26.56
N ALA A 176 -4.04 -18.20 -27.41
CA ALA A 176 -4.34 -19.27 -28.35
C ALA A 176 -3.18 -19.54 -29.32
N ALA A 177 -2.60 -18.47 -29.89
CA ALA A 177 -1.48 -18.57 -30.81
C ALA A 177 -0.20 -19.08 -30.11
N ALA A 178 0.07 -18.61 -28.89
CA ALA A 178 1.20 -19.05 -28.10
C ALA A 178 1.14 -20.54 -27.76
N ILE A 179 -0.06 -21.05 -27.41
CA ILE A 179 -0.29 -22.46 -27.09
C ILE A 179 -0.22 -23.33 -28.33
N GLU A 180 -0.71 -22.86 -29.47
CA GLU A 180 -0.64 -23.61 -30.74
C GLU A 180 0.80 -23.85 -31.19
N ALA A 181 1.70 -22.90 -30.90
CA ALA A 181 3.12 -23.02 -31.20
C ALA A 181 3.89 -24.00 -30.29
N LEU A 182 3.24 -24.60 -29.28
CA LEU A 182 3.87 -25.54 -28.38
C LEU A 182 4.01 -26.95 -28.98
N PRO A 183 5.10 -27.67 -28.66
CA PRO A 183 5.21 -29.10 -28.92
C PRO A 183 4.07 -29.92 -28.29
N ALA A 184 3.68 -31.02 -28.94
CA ALA A 184 2.52 -31.83 -28.54
C ALA A 184 2.59 -32.39 -27.11
N ASP A 185 3.79 -32.68 -26.60
CA ASP A 185 4.03 -33.24 -25.28
C ASP A 185 3.87 -32.23 -24.13
N VAL A 186 3.96 -30.92 -24.42
CA VAL A 186 3.73 -29.85 -23.42
C VAL A 186 2.41 -29.10 -23.64
N LYS A 187 1.84 -29.19 -24.85
CA LYS A 187 0.62 -28.47 -25.23
C LYS A 187 -0.60 -28.85 -24.40
N ALA A 188 -0.88 -30.15 -24.23
CA ALA A 188 -2.09 -30.61 -23.53
C ALA A 188 -2.16 -30.15 -22.05
N PRO A 189 -1.07 -30.22 -21.26
CA PRO A 189 -1.04 -29.62 -19.91
C PRO A 189 -1.31 -28.12 -19.89
N VAL A 190 -0.76 -27.35 -20.83
CA VAL A 190 -0.97 -25.90 -20.91
C VAL A 190 -2.40 -25.55 -21.35
N GLU A 191 -3.00 -26.33 -22.25
CA GLU A 191 -4.42 -26.19 -22.60
C GLU A 191 -5.33 -26.45 -21.39
N ALA A 192 -5.00 -27.46 -20.58
CA ALA A 192 -5.72 -27.72 -19.33
C ALA A 192 -5.57 -26.57 -18.33
N MET A 193 -4.40 -25.92 -18.25
CA MET A 193 -4.22 -24.69 -17.47
C MET A 193 -5.11 -23.56 -18.01
N ARG A 194 -5.07 -23.29 -19.31
CA ARG A 194 -5.92 -22.27 -19.93
C ARG A 194 -7.39 -22.48 -19.59
N LYS A 195 -7.87 -23.72 -19.69
CA LYS A 195 -9.25 -24.06 -19.36
C LYS A 195 -9.59 -23.68 -17.92
N HIS A 196 -8.74 -24.01 -16.96
CA HIS A 196 -8.91 -23.62 -15.56
C HIS A 196 -9.01 -22.10 -15.39
N PHE A 197 -8.08 -21.32 -15.95
CA PHE A 197 -8.09 -19.86 -15.81
C PHE A 197 -9.26 -19.17 -16.53
N VAL A 198 -9.80 -19.77 -17.59
CA VAL A 198 -10.99 -19.26 -18.29
C VAL A 198 -12.26 -19.62 -17.52
N ASP A 199 -12.38 -20.87 -17.04
CA ASP A 199 -13.57 -21.37 -16.35
C ASP A 199 -13.69 -20.76 -14.93
N ASP A 200 -12.58 -20.58 -14.21
CA ASP A 200 -12.54 -20.16 -12.80
C ASP A 200 -12.19 -18.67 -12.57
N LYS A 201 -12.31 -17.84 -13.61
CA LYS A 201 -11.93 -16.41 -13.55
C LYS A 201 -12.53 -15.63 -12.38
N ALA A 202 -13.79 -15.91 -12.03
CA ALA A 202 -14.49 -15.25 -10.93
C ALA A 202 -13.94 -15.68 -9.57
N ALA A 203 -13.59 -16.95 -9.39
CA ALA A 203 -13.02 -17.47 -8.15
C ALA A 203 -11.62 -16.89 -7.90
N ILE A 204 -10.78 -16.81 -8.95
CA ILE A 204 -9.45 -16.22 -8.86
C ILE A 204 -9.54 -14.73 -8.49
N TRP A 205 -10.52 -14.02 -9.06
CA TRP A 205 -10.78 -12.63 -8.67
C TRP A 205 -11.27 -12.52 -7.23
N GLU A 206 -12.18 -13.39 -6.78
CA GLU A 206 -12.60 -13.40 -5.37
C GLU A 206 -11.45 -13.71 -4.42
N ASP A 207 -10.52 -14.59 -4.78
CA ASP A 207 -9.32 -14.86 -3.98
C ASP A 207 -8.40 -13.65 -3.88
N TRP A 208 -8.28 -12.86 -4.95
CA TRP A 208 -7.66 -11.54 -4.87
C TRP A 208 -8.42 -10.61 -3.94
N MET A 209 -9.76 -10.56 -4.01
CA MET A 209 -10.57 -9.72 -3.14
C MET A 209 -10.48 -10.10 -1.65
N LYS A 210 -10.11 -11.35 -1.31
CA LYS A 210 -9.84 -11.80 0.06
C LYS A 210 -8.54 -11.25 0.65
N VAL A 211 -7.58 -10.83 -0.18
CA VAL A 211 -6.40 -10.09 0.33
C VAL A 211 -6.92 -8.83 1.01
N ARG A 212 -6.39 -8.49 2.19
CA ARG A 212 -6.84 -7.29 2.91
C ARG A 212 -6.78 -6.08 1.99
N LEU A 213 -7.84 -5.28 1.99
CA LEU A 213 -8.00 -4.18 1.05
C LEU A 213 -6.83 -3.21 1.09
N TYR A 214 -6.24 -2.96 2.26
CA TYR A 214 -5.04 -2.13 2.37
C TYR A 214 -3.78 -2.77 1.81
N ALA A 215 -3.58 -4.06 2.07
CA ALA A 215 -2.45 -4.79 1.51
C ALA A 215 -2.53 -4.77 -0.03
N ARG A 216 -3.75 -4.92 -0.58
CA ARG A 216 -4.01 -4.69 -2.02
C ARG A 216 -3.66 -3.28 -2.44
N ARG A 217 -4.08 -2.24 -1.72
CA ARG A 217 -3.75 -0.85 -2.07
C ARG A 217 -2.26 -0.53 -2.08
N VAL A 218 -1.48 -1.15 -1.19
CA VAL A 218 -0.03 -0.95 -1.14
C VAL A 218 0.62 -1.38 -2.45
N VAL A 219 0.16 -2.48 -3.05
CA VAL A 219 0.77 -3.04 -4.27
C VAL A 219 0.05 -2.63 -5.55
N ALA A 220 -1.26 -2.41 -5.51
CA ALA A 220 -2.08 -2.33 -6.72
C ALA A 220 -2.01 -1.00 -7.49
N GLY A 221 -1.60 0.08 -6.82
CA GLY A 221 -1.41 1.39 -7.44
C GLY A 221 -0.11 1.51 -8.24
N ASP A 222 0.77 0.50 -8.19
CA ASP A 222 2.09 0.53 -8.81
C ASP A 222 2.34 -0.69 -9.69
N GLN A 223 3.39 -0.64 -10.49
CA GLN A 223 3.88 -1.83 -11.18
C GLN A 223 4.40 -2.84 -10.15
N PRO A 224 4.18 -4.14 -10.37
CA PRO A 224 3.63 -4.74 -11.58
C PRO A 224 2.10 -4.90 -11.58
N PHE A 225 1.44 -4.72 -10.45
CA PHE A 225 0.02 -5.03 -10.28
C PHE A 225 -0.89 -4.11 -11.08
N ARG A 226 -0.58 -2.80 -11.16
CA ARG A 226 -1.42 -1.79 -11.80
C ARG A 226 -1.84 -2.19 -13.22
N SER A 227 -0.88 -2.65 -14.03
CA SER A 227 -1.13 -3.02 -15.42
C SER A 227 -1.94 -4.32 -15.55
N VAL A 228 -1.61 -5.34 -14.77
CA VAL A 228 -2.29 -6.64 -14.73
C VAL A 228 -3.76 -6.48 -14.31
N LEU A 229 -4.00 -5.79 -13.20
CA LEU A 229 -5.33 -5.60 -12.63
C LEU A 229 -6.25 -4.81 -13.56
N ARG A 230 -5.73 -3.76 -14.22
CA ARG A 230 -6.52 -2.96 -15.15
C ARG A 230 -7.05 -3.78 -16.32
N GLN A 231 -6.22 -4.70 -16.85
CA GLN A 231 -6.63 -5.56 -17.97
C GLN A 231 -7.65 -6.62 -17.53
N ILE A 232 -7.42 -7.27 -16.38
CA ILE A 232 -8.36 -8.25 -15.82
C ILE A 232 -9.75 -7.63 -15.61
N LYS A 233 -9.83 -6.41 -15.07
CA LYS A 233 -11.12 -5.71 -14.89
C LYS A 233 -11.88 -5.55 -16.21
N GLN A 234 -11.18 -5.12 -17.27
CA GLN A 234 -11.76 -4.98 -18.61
C GLN A 234 -12.28 -6.32 -19.14
N GLU A 235 -11.52 -7.40 -18.96
CA GLU A 235 -11.90 -8.77 -19.38
C GLU A 235 -13.07 -9.35 -18.57
N LEU A 236 -13.16 -9.01 -17.29
CA LEU A 236 -14.26 -9.41 -16.40
C LEU A 236 -15.55 -8.63 -16.67
N GLY A 237 -15.53 -7.65 -17.58
CA GLY A 237 -16.69 -6.78 -17.83
C GLY A 237 -17.04 -5.93 -16.63
N GLN A 238 -16.11 -5.73 -15.69
CA GLN A 238 -16.26 -4.74 -14.64
C GLN A 238 -16.03 -3.38 -15.28
N GLU A 239 -17.14 -2.71 -15.64
CA GLU A 239 -17.10 -1.33 -16.13
C GLU A 239 -16.59 -0.44 -15.01
N GLU A 240 -15.30 -0.10 -15.07
CA GLU A 240 -14.78 1.03 -14.33
C GLU A 240 -15.57 2.27 -14.78
N PRO A 241 -16.24 2.99 -13.87
CA PRO A 241 -16.93 4.20 -14.24
C PRO A 241 -15.93 5.15 -14.91
N PRO A 242 -16.35 5.89 -15.94
CA PRO A 242 -15.45 6.78 -16.64
C PRO A 242 -14.81 7.74 -15.64
N ALA A 243 -13.49 7.88 -15.73
CA ALA A 243 -12.73 8.84 -14.94
C ALA A 243 -13.38 10.23 -15.02
N LEU A 244 -13.58 10.85 -13.86
CA LEU A 244 -14.10 12.21 -13.76
C LEU A 244 -12.96 13.14 -13.37
N THR A 245 -12.92 14.33 -13.96
CA THR A 245 -12.06 15.37 -13.40
C THR A 245 -12.58 15.83 -12.04
N TRP A 246 -11.71 16.46 -11.26
CA TRP A 246 -12.01 17.04 -9.96
C TRP A 246 -13.29 17.88 -9.96
N GLU A 247 -13.51 18.74 -10.95
CA GLU A 247 -14.74 19.54 -11.03
C GLU A 247 -15.94 18.75 -11.56
N GLN A 248 -15.73 17.78 -12.45
CA GLN A 248 -16.82 16.96 -12.98
C GLN A 248 -17.44 16.04 -11.92
N SER A 249 -16.64 15.64 -10.93
CA SER A 249 -17.10 14.83 -9.80
C SER A 249 -18.03 15.56 -8.83
N MET A 250 -18.21 16.87 -8.95
CA MET A 250 -18.87 17.68 -7.93
C MET A 250 -20.14 18.38 -8.41
N ASP A 251 -21.11 18.48 -7.52
CA ASP A 251 -22.28 19.34 -7.72
C ASP A 251 -21.94 20.84 -7.64
N THR A 252 -22.82 21.65 -8.23
CA THR A 252 -22.68 23.12 -8.35
C THR A 252 -22.29 23.84 -7.05
N PRO A 253 -22.83 23.51 -5.87
CA PRO A 253 -22.48 24.20 -4.63
C PRO A 253 -20.99 24.08 -4.25
N PHE A 254 -20.31 23.02 -4.70
CA PHE A 254 -18.91 22.76 -4.36
C PHE A 254 -17.92 23.33 -5.38
N LEU A 255 -18.34 23.60 -6.61
CA LEU A 255 -17.44 23.95 -7.72
C LEU A 255 -16.56 25.17 -7.45
N GLY A 256 -17.07 26.17 -6.73
CA GLY A 256 -16.28 27.35 -6.35
C GLY A 256 -15.11 26.97 -5.43
N TRP A 257 -15.39 26.16 -4.41
CA TRP A 257 -14.39 25.65 -3.47
C TRP A 257 -13.42 24.66 -4.14
N ALA A 258 -13.92 23.80 -5.02
CA ALA A 258 -13.13 22.85 -5.78
C ALA A 258 -12.03 23.56 -6.59
N LYS A 259 -12.38 24.66 -7.25
CA LYS A 259 -11.45 25.49 -8.02
C LYS A 259 -10.40 26.16 -7.14
N GLU A 260 -10.81 26.70 -6.00
CA GLU A 260 -9.89 27.34 -5.06
C GLU A 260 -8.88 26.35 -4.48
N ILE A 261 -9.33 25.14 -4.12
CA ILE A 261 -8.45 24.05 -3.68
C ILE A 261 -7.48 23.64 -4.79
N ARG A 262 -7.98 23.40 -6.02
CA ARG A 262 -7.13 23.00 -7.16
C ARG A 262 -6.06 24.05 -7.49
N ALA A 263 -6.39 25.34 -7.35
CA ALA A 263 -5.47 26.44 -7.63
C ALA A 263 -4.36 26.60 -6.59
N ASN A 264 -4.46 25.95 -5.42
CA ASN A 264 -3.50 26.06 -4.33
C ASN A 264 -2.86 24.70 -4.05
N GLU A 265 -1.65 24.49 -4.57
CA GLU A 265 -0.91 23.23 -4.47
C GLU A 265 -0.65 22.83 -3.01
N GLU A 266 -0.37 23.79 -2.12
CA GLU A 266 -0.13 23.49 -0.71
C GLU A 266 -1.42 23.03 -0.02
N LEU A 267 -2.54 23.73 -0.29
CA LEU A 267 -3.84 23.39 0.28
C LEU A 267 -4.31 21.99 -0.14
N ILE A 268 -4.25 21.65 -1.44
CA ILE A 268 -4.65 20.32 -1.90
C ILE A 268 -3.72 19.24 -1.34
N THR A 269 -2.41 19.48 -1.26
CA THR A 269 -1.46 18.55 -0.67
C THR A 269 -1.79 18.28 0.80
N LYS A 270 -2.13 19.32 1.58
CA LYS A 270 -2.52 19.16 2.98
C LYS A 270 -3.86 18.42 3.15
N LEU A 271 -4.83 18.65 2.27
CA LEU A 271 -6.13 17.98 2.33
C LEU A 271 -6.09 16.50 1.90
N THR A 272 -5.22 16.16 0.95
CA THR A 272 -5.17 14.84 0.32
C THR A 272 -3.97 13.99 0.75
N ASP A 273 -2.96 14.57 1.41
CA ASP A 273 -1.67 13.93 1.75
C ASP A 273 -0.94 13.33 0.52
N LEU A 274 -1.32 13.74 -0.69
CA LEU A 274 -0.65 13.36 -1.94
C LEU A 274 0.57 14.25 -2.15
N ARG A 275 1.72 13.76 -1.70
CA ARG A 275 3.00 14.51 -1.69
C ARG A 275 3.64 14.65 -3.06
N GLU A 276 3.44 13.70 -3.96
CA GLU A 276 4.00 13.74 -5.31
C GLU A 276 3.07 14.41 -6.31
N LEU A 277 3.62 15.22 -7.21
CA LEU A 277 2.82 15.92 -8.22
C LEU A 277 2.06 14.95 -9.14
N LYS A 278 2.66 13.83 -9.53
CA LYS A 278 2.03 12.83 -10.39
C LYS A 278 0.75 12.26 -9.75
N ASP A 279 0.79 11.92 -8.47
CA ASP A 279 -0.37 11.42 -7.74
C ASP A 279 -1.49 12.46 -7.64
N ARG A 280 -1.12 13.73 -7.42
CA ARG A 280 -2.08 14.83 -7.40
C ARG A 280 -2.75 15.02 -8.76
N GLU A 281 -1.99 14.95 -9.84
CA GLU A 281 -2.54 15.08 -11.20
C GLU A 281 -3.40 13.86 -11.58
N GLU A 282 -3.00 12.64 -11.21
CA GLU A 282 -3.84 11.45 -11.37
C GLU A 282 -5.15 11.62 -10.59
N TYR A 283 -5.07 12.03 -9.32
CA TYR A 283 -6.25 12.29 -8.49
C TYR A 283 -7.15 13.37 -9.08
N LEU A 284 -6.61 14.46 -9.62
CA LEU A 284 -7.37 15.60 -10.15
C LEU A 284 -8.01 15.34 -11.52
N ASN A 285 -7.41 14.48 -12.34
CA ASN A 285 -7.89 14.21 -13.70
C ASN A 285 -8.64 12.87 -13.82
N GLU A 286 -8.40 11.94 -12.90
CA GLU A 286 -9.02 10.61 -12.85
C GLU A 286 -9.62 10.32 -11.46
N THR A 287 -10.44 11.25 -10.94
CA THR A 287 -11.09 11.10 -9.64
C THR A 287 -12.21 10.05 -9.71
N HIS A 288 -12.12 8.99 -8.90
CA HIS A 288 -13.18 7.97 -8.70
C HIS A 288 -14.09 8.27 -7.51
N SER A 289 -14.19 9.54 -7.12
CA SER A 289 -15.06 10.01 -6.05
C SER A 289 -16.10 10.97 -6.61
N ILE A 290 -17.31 11.00 -6.05
CA ILE A 290 -18.40 11.90 -6.41
C ILE A 290 -18.83 12.66 -5.15
N TRP A 291 -18.97 13.99 -5.27
CA TRP A 291 -19.53 14.85 -4.23
C TRP A 291 -20.85 15.45 -4.71
N ALA A 292 -21.96 14.87 -4.25
CA ALA A 292 -23.29 15.22 -4.72
C ALA A 292 -24.25 15.52 -3.56
N VAL A 293 -25.15 16.47 -3.76
CA VAL A 293 -26.24 16.79 -2.84
C VAL A 293 -27.35 15.76 -2.98
N GLU A 294 -28.02 15.43 -1.87
CA GLU A 294 -29.20 14.56 -1.86
C GLU A 294 -30.22 14.98 -2.92
N GLY A 295 -30.57 14.05 -3.81
CA GLY A 295 -31.50 14.27 -4.91
C GLY A 295 -30.86 14.76 -6.22
N SER A 296 -29.55 14.99 -6.25
CA SER A 296 -28.82 15.31 -7.48
C SER A 296 -28.83 14.15 -8.47
N ALA A 297 -28.87 14.48 -9.76
CA ALA A 297 -28.72 13.53 -10.86
C ALA A 297 -27.33 12.86 -10.87
N LYS A 298 -26.32 13.46 -10.21
CA LYS A 298 -25.00 12.86 -10.05
C LYS A 298 -24.96 11.69 -9.07
N VAL A 299 -25.99 11.50 -8.23
CA VAL A 299 -26.05 10.37 -7.29
C VAL A 299 -26.39 9.09 -8.07
N PRO A 300 -25.45 8.13 -8.21
CA PRO A 300 -25.70 6.89 -8.92
C PRO A 300 -26.76 6.04 -8.21
N ALA A 301 -27.45 5.16 -8.95
CA ALA A 301 -28.57 4.37 -8.42
C ALA A 301 -28.18 3.57 -7.15
N LYS A 302 -26.99 2.99 -7.14
CA LYS A 302 -26.40 2.26 -5.99
C LYS A 302 -26.21 3.10 -4.73
N ALA A 303 -26.08 4.42 -4.87
CA ALA A 303 -25.88 5.35 -3.74
C ALA A 303 -27.16 6.08 -3.31
N LYS A 304 -28.31 5.89 -3.99
CA LYS A 304 -29.57 6.59 -3.64
C LYS A 304 -30.13 6.24 -2.27
N GLY A 305 -29.80 5.07 -1.74
CA GLY A 305 -30.24 4.60 -0.41
C GLY A 305 -29.29 4.96 0.74
N VAL A 306 -28.22 5.71 0.47
CA VAL A 306 -27.24 6.08 1.49
C VAL A 306 -27.89 6.89 2.60
N LYS A 307 -27.70 6.45 3.85
CA LYS A 307 -28.13 7.19 5.03
C LYS A 307 -27.14 8.30 5.32
N ILE A 308 -27.66 9.53 5.44
CA ILE A 308 -26.85 10.67 5.84
C ILE A 308 -26.57 10.59 7.33
N ASP A 309 -25.29 10.65 7.69
CA ASP A 309 -24.87 10.80 9.07
C ASP A 309 -25.00 12.28 9.48
N ALA A 310 -25.74 12.54 10.56
CA ALA A 310 -26.03 13.90 11.03
C ALA A 310 -24.76 14.62 11.52
N ASP A 311 -23.77 13.91 12.05
CA ASP A 311 -22.53 14.48 12.56
C ASP A 311 -21.55 14.79 11.42
N LEU A 312 -21.59 14.00 10.34
CA LEU A 312 -20.78 14.24 9.14
C LEU A 312 -21.40 15.30 8.24
N GLY A 313 -22.73 15.32 8.15
CA GLY A 313 -23.47 16.11 7.16
C GLY A 313 -23.60 15.43 5.80
N PHE A 314 -23.02 14.24 5.63
CA PHE A 314 -23.08 13.42 4.44
C PHE A 314 -23.16 11.93 4.80
N GLY A 315 -23.62 11.12 3.87
CA GLY A 315 -23.40 9.67 3.89
C GLY A 315 -22.44 9.27 2.78
N VAL A 316 -21.83 8.09 2.91
CA VAL A 316 -20.86 7.57 1.93
C VAL A 316 -21.31 6.21 1.41
N HIS A 317 -21.41 6.08 0.10
CA HIS A 317 -21.37 4.78 -0.56
C HIS A 317 -19.93 4.47 -0.96
N ARG A 318 -19.44 3.29 -0.60
CA ARG A 318 -18.13 2.78 -0.96
C ARG A 318 -18.30 1.50 -1.73
N GLU A 319 -17.65 1.41 -2.88
CA GLU A 319 -17.52 0.18 -3.64
C GLU A 319 -16.04 -0.10 -3.84
N ASP A 320 -15.57 -1.27 -3.39
CA ASP A 320 -14.23 -1.76 -3.70
C ASP A 320 -14.27 -2.34 -5.11
N LEU A 321 -13.73 -1.60 -6.07
CA LEU A 321 -13.65 -2.03 -7.48
C LEU A 321 -12.52 -3.04 -7.70
N GLY A 322 -11.85 -3.48 -6.63
CA GLY A 322 -10.66 -4.30 -6.69
C GLY A 322 -9.44 -3.53 -7.19
N GLY A 323 -8.27 -4.13 -7.03
CA GLY A 323 -7.02 -3.55 -7.50
C GLY A 323 -6.67 -2.20 -6.87
N GLY A 324 -7.03 -2.00 -5.60
CA GLY A 324 -6.65 -0.82 -4.82
C GLY A 324 -7.52 0.42 -5.03
N TYR A 325 -8.49 0.39 -5.95
CA TYR A 325 -9.38 1.51 -6.21
C TYR A 325 -10.72 1.34 -5.50
N ASN A 326 -11.18 2.39 -4.83
CA ASN A 326 -12.57 2.50 -4.40
C ASN A 326 -13.30 3.52 -5.28
N GLU A 327 -14.54 3.22 -5.60
CA GLU A 327 -15.50 4.26 -5.93
C GLU A 327 -16.13 4.79 -4.64
N LEU A 328 -16.08 6.12 -4.45
CA LEU A 328 -16.69 6.78 -3.30
C LEU A 328 -17.76 7.75 -3.77
N THR A 329 -19.00 7.59 -3.31
CA THR A 329 -20.04 8.61 -3.50
C THR A 329 -20.39 9.24 -2.16
N PHE A 330 -20.06 10.51 -2.00
CA PHE A 330 -20.47 11.36 -0.89
C PHE A 330 -21.81 12.01 -1.21
N VAL A 331 -22.84 11.67 -0.44
CA VAL A 331 -24.20 12.23 -0.56
C VAL A 331 -24.44 13.21 0.58
N PHE A 332 -24.42 14.49 0.28
CA PHE A 332 -24.57 15.58 1.25
C PHE A 332 -26.04 15.87 1.55
N SER A 333 -26.34 16.18 2.81
CA SER A 333 -27.67 16.66 3.18
C SER A 333 -28.00 17.96 2.46
N LYS A 334 -29.15 17.98 1.77
CA LYS A 334 -29.71 19.20 1.17
C LYS A 334 -30.08 20.28 2.18
N LYS A 335 -30.09 19.96 3.48
CA LYS A 335 -30.35 20.91 4.57
C LYS A 335 -29.11 21.72 4.95
N LEU A 336 -27.93 21.32 4.49
CA LEU A 336 -26.69 22.05 4.78
C LEU A 336 -26.49 23.20 3.80
N ALA A 337 -26.01 24.33 4.32
CA ALA A 337 -25.65 25.49 3.54
C ALA A 337 -24.48 26.25 4.21
N GLY A 338 -23.86 27.14 3.45
CA GLY A 338 -22.80 28.04 3.94
C GLY A 338 -21.66 27.31 4.65
N VAL A 339 -21.26 27.82 5.81
CA VAL A 339 -20.15 27.30 6.63
C VAL A 339 -20.32 25.81 6.98
N ALA A 340 -21.54 25.37 7.29
CA ALA A 340 -21.79 23.97 7.65
C ALA A 340 -21.57 23.03 6.45
N LEU A 341 -22.03 23.44 5.26
CA LEU A 341 -21.78 22.69 4.03
C LEU A 341 -20.29 22.67 3.67
N LYS A 342 -19.60 23.81 3.82
CA LYS A 342 -18.16 23.93 3.57
C LYS A 342 -17.35 23.03 4.50
N LYS A 343 -17.69 23.00 5.79
CA LYS A 343 -17.06 22.12 6.79
C LYS A 343 -17.27 20.65 6.42
N ALA A 344 -18.50 20.26 6.09
CA ALA A 344 -18.81 18.89 5.66
C ALA A 344 -18.05 18.50 4.38
N PHE A 345 -17.97 19.42 3.41
CA PHE A 345 -17.24 19.21 2.16
C PHE A 345 -15.75 18.96 2.40
N LEU A 346 -15.08 19.83 3.18
CA LEU A 346 -13.67 19.62 3.53
C LEU A 346 -13.44 18.32 4.29
N ARG A 347 -14.33 18.01 5.24
CA ARG A 347 -14.26 16.76 6.00
C ARG A 347 -14.36 15.54 5.09
N SER A 348 -15.17 15.59 4.03
CA SER A 348 -15.33 14.47 3.10
C SER A 348 -14.07 14.18 2.28
N ILE A 349 -13.29 15.22 1.92
CA ILE A 349 -12.01 15.06 1.21
C ILE A 349 -11.01 14.35 2.14
N ILE A 350 -10.89 14.84 3.38
CA ILE A 350 -10.03 14.21 4.39
C ILE A 350 -10.51 12.79 4.69
N TYR A 351 -11.82 12.57 4.81
CA TYR A 351 -12.40 11.24 5.01
C TYR A 351 -11.98 10.27 3.90
N ALA A 352 -12.06 10.69 2.63
CA ALA A 352 -11.64 9.88 1.50
C ALA A 352 -10.18 9.45 1.63
N GLN A 353 -9.30 10.35 2.08
CA GLN A 353 -7.89 10.05 2.29
C GLN A 353 -7.65 9.16 3.51
N LEU A 354 -8.38 9.37 4.60
CA LEU A 354 -8.21 8.54 5.80
C LEU A 354 -8.69 7.10 5.59
N LEU A 355 -9.59 6.86 4.62
CA LEU A 355 -9.91 5.50 4.20
C LEU A 355 -8.70 4.75 3.66
N THR A 356 -7.64 5.42 3.19
CA THR A 356 -6.45 4.81 2.57
C THR A 356 -5.19 5.02 3.42
N ASP A 357 -5.29 5.58 4.62
CA ASP A 357 -4.13 5.87 5.48
C ASP A 357 -3.52 4.62 6.13
N PHE A 358 -2.50 4.08 5.46
CA PHE A 358 -1.80 2.88 5.89
C PHE A 358 -1.14 3.04 7.27
N ALA A 359 -0.57 4.20 7.58
CA ALA A 359 0.19 4.38 8.81
C ALA A 359 -0.74 4.46 10.03
N MET A 360 -1.88 5.14 9.90
CA MET A 360 -2.89 5.16 10.98
C MET A 360 -3.37 3.74 11.31
N LEU A 361 -3.68 2.94 10.30
CA LEU A 361 -4.33 1.64 10.47
C LEU A 361 -3.35 0.52 10.83
N SER A 362 -2.13 0.55 10.30
CA SER A 362 -1.10 -0.40 10.72
C SER A 362 -0.70 -0.18 12.18
N THR A 363 -0.56 1.09 12.62
CA THR A 363 -0.32 1.42 14.03
C THR A 363 -1.48 1.00 14.93
N ALA A 364 -2.73 1.18 14.49
CA ALA A 364 -3.91 0.79 15.27
C ALA A 364 -4.13 -0.74 15.35
N GLY A 365 -3.44 -1.53 14.53
CA GLY A 365 -3.65 -2.97 14.42
C GLY A 365 -3.44 -3.75 15.71
N SER A 366 -2.53 -3.31 16.59
CA SER A 366 -2.25 -3.96 17.87
C SER A 366 -3.46 -4.04 18.81
N ASP A 367 -4.43 -3.14 18.66
CA ASP A 367 -5.64 -3.15 19.49
C ASP A 367 -6.65 -4.21 19.08
N PHE A 368 -6.52 -4.77 17.88
CA PHE A 368 -7.36 -5.86 17.36
C PHE A 368 -6.68 -7.22 17.46
N ALA A 369 -5.46 -7.26 17.99
CA ALA A 369 -4.70 -8.49 18.10
C ALA A 369 -5.30 -9.43 19.16
N VAL A 370 -5.21 -10.73 18.87
CA VAL A 370 -5.38 -11.78 19.87
C VAL A 370 -4.27 -11.65 20.90
N ARG A 371 -4.65 -11.83 22.17
CA ARG A 371 -3.75 -11.77 23.33
C ARG A 371 -3.79 -13.11 24.06
N ASP A 372 -2.65 -13.53 24.57
CA ASP A 372 -2.57 -14.70 25.45
C ASP A 372 -2.99 -14.36 26.89
N ALA A 373 -2.88 -15.34 27.80
CA ALA A 373 -3.25 -15.19 29.19
C ALA A 373 -2.39 -14.16 29.96
N ASP A 374 -1.21 -13.82 29.44
CA ASP A 374 -0.27 -12.85 30.01
C ASP A 374 -0.38 -11.48 29.31
N ASN A 375 -1.43 -11.26 28.52
CA ASN A 375 -1.68 -10.06 27.71
C ASN A 375 -0.62 -9.81 26.61
N VAL A 376 0.18 -10.82 26.26
CA VAL A 376 1.15 -10.70 25.16
C VAL A 376 0.40 -10.75 23.83
N ILE A 377 0.71 -9.78 22.96
CA ILE A 377 0.10 -9.61 21.65
C ILE A 377 0.64 -10.68 20.68
N ASP A 378 -0.25 -11.41 20.02
CA ASP A 378 0.11 -12.15 18.81
C ASP A 378 0.24 -11.17 17.64
N SER A 379 1.49 -10.83 17.29
CA SER A 379 1.81 -9.88 16.24
C SER A 379 1.28 -10.29 14.86
N LYS A 380 0.98 -11.57 14.63
CA LYS A 380 0.37 -12.03 13.36
C LYS A 380 -1.09 -11.62 13.21
N THR A 381 -1.75 -11.32 14.31
CA THR A 381 -3.17 -10.93 14.35
C THR A 381 -3.39 -9.43 14.49
N ALA A 382 -2.31 -8.67 14.72
CA ALA A 382 -2.31 -7.23 15.02
C ALA A 382 -2.65 -6.36 13.80
N VAL A 383 -3.91 -6.40 13.37
CA VAL A 383 -4.36 -5.66 12.19
C VAL A 383 -5.81 -5.21 12.33
N VAL A 384 -6.10 -3.95 11.96
CA VAL A 384 -7.47 -3.44 11.85
C VAL A 384 -8.24 -4.21 10.76
N PRO A 385 -9.39 -4.83 11.07
CA PRO A 385 -10.26 -5.44 10.06
C PRO A 385 -10.85 -4.42 9.07
N ASP A 386 -10.94 -4.77 7.78
CA ASP A 386 -11.43 -3.90 6.69
C ASP A 386 -12.83 -3.29 6.95
N LYS A 387 -13.65 -3.94 7.79
CA LYS A 387 -14.97 -3.42 8.19
C LYS A 387 -14.88 -2.16 9.06
N TYR A 388 -13.74 -1.88 9.68
CA TYR A 388 -13.53 -0.72 10.56
C TYR A 388 -12.89 0.49 9.87
N ASP A 389 -12.45 0.39 8.62
CA ASP A 389 -11.93 1.52 7.84
C ASP A 389 -12.86 2.74 7.87
N PRO A 390 -14.18 2.57 7.62
CA PRO A 390 -15.09 3.70 7.61
C PRO A 390 -15.23 4.31 9.01
N LEU A 391 -15.08 3.51 10.07
CA LEU A 391 -15.08 3.99 11.45
C LEU A 391 -13.86 4.87 11.71
N PHE A 392 -12.66 4.41 11.36
CA PHE A 392 -11.44 5.20 11.53
C PHE A 392 -11.47 6.48 10.69
N ALA A 393 -11.92 6.41 9.43
CA ALA A 393 -12.10 7.61 8.60
C ALA A 393 -13.16 8.57 9.18
N ARG A 394 -14.28 8.04 9.69
CA ARG A 394 -15.33 8.86 10.35
C ARG A 394 -14.78 9.59 11.58
N CYS A 395 -14.16 8.86 12.49
CA CYS A 395 -13.67 9.39 13.76
C CYS A 395 -12.47 10.33 13.54
N GLY A 396 -11.54 9.95 12.67
CA GLY A 396 -10.34 10.74 12.36
C GLY A 396 -10.60 12.00 11.56
N SER A 397 -11.52 11.97 10.58
CA SER A 397 -11.72 13.11 9.65
C SER A 397 -12.21 14.38 10.34
N GLY A 398 -13.03 14.25 11.39
CA GLY A 398 -13.48 15.39 12.18
C GLY A 398 -12.33 16.04 12.94
N ALA A 399 -11.52 15.22 13.59
CA ALA A 399 -10.34 15.67 14.31
C ALA A 399 -9.29 16.29 13.40
N ALA A 400 -8.98 15.63 12.27
CA ALA A 400 -8.05 16.13 11.28
C ALA A 400 -8.48 17.48 10.70
N LEU A 401 -9.78 17.66 10.40
CA LEU A 401 -10.28 18.95 9.93
C LEU A 401 -10.18 20.03 11.01
N ASP A 402 -10.53 19.71 12.25
CA ASP A 402 -10.43 20.68 13.36
C ASP A 402 -8.97 21.10 13.59
N THR A 403 -8.02 20.15 13.63
CA THR A 403 -6.58 20.43 13.69
C THR A 403 -6.12 21.27 12.50
N PHE A 404 -6.51 20.90 11.28
CA PHE A 404 -6.17 21.64 10.07
C PHE A 404 -6.64 23.10 10.13
N ILE A 405 -7.88 23.35 10.55
CA ILE A 405 -8.40 24.71 10.73
C ILE A 405 -7.59 25.45 11.79
N THR A 406 -7.33 24.84 12.94
CA THR A 406 -6.60 25.49 14.04
C THR A 406 -5.21 25.98 13.61
N HIS A 407 -4.45 25.18 12.86
CA HIS A 407 -3.09 25.56 12.47
C HIS A 407 -2.99 26.36 11.17
N TYR A 408 -3.92 26.19 10.23
CA TYR A 408 -3.79 26.75 8.89
C TYR A 408 -4.80 27.85 8.54
N LYS A 409 -5.74 28.18 9.43
CA LYS A 409 -6.75 29.23 9.18
C LYS A 409 -6.17 30.61 8.89
N SER A 410 -5.03 30.96 9.49
CA SER A 410 -4.33 32.22 9.21
C SER A 410 -3.57 32.21 7.89
N LYS A 411 -3.17 31.02 7.41
CA LYS A 411 -2.39 30.83 6.19
C LYS A 411 -3.27 30.75 4.94
N PHE A 412 -4.38 30.02 5.02
CA PHE A 412 -5.29 29.83 3.89
C PHE A 412 -6.56 30.67 4.07
N PRO A 413 -6.78 31.72 3.25
CA PRO A 413 -8.01 32.51 3.27
C PRO A 413 -9.26 31.64 3.11
N PHE A 414 -9.13 30.52 2.40
CA PHE A 414 -10.15 29.50 2.24
C PHE A 414 -10.71 28.96 3.57
N LEU A 415 -9.98 29.06 4.69
CA LEU A 415 -10.41 28.55 5.99
C LEU A 415 -10.90 29.66 6.95
N ALA A 416 -10.85 30.93 6.54
CA ALA A 416 -11.03 32.09 7.41
C ALA A 416 -12.41 32.18 8.09
N ASP A 417 -13.45 31.64 7.48
CA ASP A 417 -14.82 31.60 8.01
C ASP A 417 -15.11 30.39 8.91
N LEU A 418 -14.23 29.39 8.95
CA LEU A 418 -14.45 28.16 9.70
C LEU A 418 -14.04 28.31 11.18
N PRO A 419 -14.85 27.85 12.14
CA PRO A 419 -14.48 27.91 13.56
C PRO A 419 -13.33 26.93 13.86
N ALA A 420 -12.30 27.41 14.56
CA ALA A 420 -11.21 26.59 15.06
C ALA A 420 -11.56 25.95 16.40
N ASN A 421 -11.08 24.73 16.63
CA ASN A 421 -11.17 24.06 17.92
C ASN A 421 -9.80 24.15 18.60
N GLY A 422 -9.69 25.02 19.61
CA GLY A 422 -8.40 25.34 20.26
C GLY A 422 -7.92 24.31 21.28
N ASN A 423 -8.55 23.12 21.37
CA ASN A 423 -8.18 22.09 22.32
C ASN A 423 -7.86 20.76 21.60
N GLU A 424 -6.61 20.63 21.17
CA GLU A 424 -6.08 19.48 20.44
C GLU A 424 -6.22 18.16 21.23
N GLU A 425 -6.00 18.18 22.56
CA GLU A 425 -6.16 17.00 23.40
C GLU A 425 -7.61 16.53 23.44
N ALA A 426 -8.57 17.46 23.54
CA ALA A 426 -9.99 17.13 23.49
C ALA A 426 -10.40 16.58 22.12
N VAL A 427 -9.82 17.11 21.04
CA VAL A 427 -10.03 16.63 19.67
C VAL A 427 -9.57 15.17 19.53
N LEU A 428 -8.31 14.88 19.91
CA LEU A 428 -7.78 13.51 19.87
C LEU A 428 -8.60 12.56 20.76
N LYS A 429 -8.94 12.99 21.99
CA LYS A 429 -9.73 12.19 22.93
C LYS A 429 -11.10 11.84 22.36
N THR A 430 -11.76 12.79 21.69
CA THR A 430 -13.08 12.57 21.08
C THR A 430 -13.01 11.58 19.92
N ALA A 431 -12.00 11.73 19.04
CA ALA A 431 -11.78 10.78 17.95
C ALA A 431 -11.46 9.38 18.45
N HIS A 432 -10.61 9.28 19.47
CA HIS A 432 -10.24 8.01 20.08
C HIS A 432 -11.44 7.31 20.74
N GLN A 433 -12.25 8.06 21.50
CA GLN A 433 -13.47 7.53 22.11
C GLN A 433 -14.48 7.05 21.05
N CYS A 434 -14.61 7.78 19.94
CA CYS A 434 -15.44 7.36 18.80
C CYS A 434 -15.01 6.00 18.25
N VAL A 435 -13.71 5.72 18.16
CA VAL A 435 -13.19 4.40 17.73
C VAL A 435 -13.51 3.32 18.76
N ILE A 436 -13.25 3.57 20.04
CA ILE A 436 -13.54 2.63 21.13
C ILE A 436 -15.03 2.24 21.13
N ASP A 437 -15.92 3.22 20.98
CA ASP A 437 -17.35 2.98 21.00
C ASP A 437 -17.83 2.25 19.74
N GLY A 438 -17.28 2.59 18.57
CA GLY A 438 -17.65 1.96 17.30
C GLY A 438 -17.11 0.55 17.09
N ALA A 439 -15.97 0.21 17.72
CA ALA A 439 -15.34 -1.11 17.67
C ALA A 439 -15.51 -1.91 18.97
N ARG A 440 -16.43 -1.48 19.85
CA ARG A 440 -16.66 -2.09 21.16
C ARG A 440 -16.89 -3.59 21.04
N GLY A 441 -16.13 -4.37 21.82
CA GLY A 441 -16.21 -5.82 21.87
C GLY A 441 -15.23 -6.54 20.93
N GLU A 442 -14.62 -5.83 19.98
CA GLU A 442 -13.58 -6.38 19.10
C GLU A 442 -12.24 -5.64 19.23
N ILE A 443 -12.25 -4.46 19.84
CA ILE A 443 -11.04 -3.70 20.18
C ILE A 443 -10.65 -3.93 21.65
N HIS A 444 -9.35 -3.93 21.92
CA HIS A 444 -8.81 -4.09 23.25
C HIS A 444 -9.20 -2.90 24.16
N VAL A 445 -10.04 -3.21 25.15
CA VAL A 445 -10.39 -2.31 26.25
C VAL A 445 -10.12 -3.09 27.54
N PRO A 446 -9.13 -2.69 28.34
CA PRO A 446 -8.82 -3.36 29.60
C PRO A 446 -9.97 -3.18 30.59
N ALA A 447 -10.06 -4.12 31.55
CA ALA A 447 -11.02 -3.99 32.64
C ALA A 447 -10.70 -2.74 33.46
N LYS A 448 -11.73 -2.09 34.02
CA LYS A 448 -11.58 -0.83 34.75
C LYS A 448 -10.66 -0.95 35.98
N ASP A 449 -10.52 -2.16 36.51
CA ASP A 449 -9.75 -2.54 37.69
C ASP A 449 -8.54 -3.44 37.35
N ASP A 450 -8.13 -3.50 36.09
CA ASP A 450 -6.91 -4.20 35.70
C ASP A 450 -5.68 -3.44 36.22
N ASP A 451 -5.10 -3.94 37.31
CA ASP A 451 -3.93 -3.35 37.97
C ASP A 451 -2.63 -3.56 37.19
N LYS A 452 -2.67 -4.33 36.11
CA LYS A 452 -1.55 -4.58 35.19
C LYS A 452 -1.64 -3.73 33.93
N ASP A 453 -2.74 -3.02 33.69
CA ASP A 453 -2.86 -2.10 32.56
C ASP A 453 -2.15 -0.77 32.85
N VAL A 454 -1.13 -0.48 32.03
CA VAL A 454 -0.37 0.77 32.08
C VAL A 454 -0.56 1.63 30.83
N GLU A 455 -1.24 1.10 29.81
CA GLU A 455 -1.36 1.73 28.49
C GLU A 455 -2.76 2.34 28.26
N GLY A 456 -3.79 1.81 28.94
CA GLY A 456 -5.16 2.26 28.82
C GLY A 456 -5.90 1.59 27.66
N PRO A 457 -7.14 2.03 27.36
CA PRO A 457 -7.93 1.46 26.27
C PRO A 457 -7.36 1.83 24.90
N ALA A 458 -7.27 0.85 24.00
CA ALA A 458 -6.90 1.00 22.59
C ALA A 458 -5.70 1.95 22.32
N PRO A 459 -4.53 1.72 22.96
CA PRO A 459 -3.39 2.63 22.85
C PRO A 459 -2.84 2.74 21.43
N GLY A 460 -2.94 1.68 20.61
CA GLY A 460 -2.52 1.70 19.20
C GLY A 460 -3.36 2.66 18.36
N SER A 461 -4.67 2.67 18.57
CA SER A 461 -5.64 3.51 17.88
C SER A 461 -5.45 4.97 18.27
N ARG A 462 -5.20 5.23 19.56
CA ARG A 462 -4.81 6.56 20.02
C ARG A 462 -3.53 7.05 19.35
N LEU A 463 -2.50 6.21 19.28
CA LEU A 463 -1.22 6.55 18.64
C LEU A 463 -1.38 6.75 17.12
N GLY A 464 -2.11 5.87 16.44
CA GLY A 464 -2.38 5.98 15.01
C GLY A 464 -3.14 7.26 14.67
N LEU A 465 -4.15 7.62 15.46
CA LEU A 465 -4.85 8.90 15.32
C LEU A 465 -3.90 10.07 15.59
N TYR A 466 -3.08 10.03 16.64
CA TYR A 466 -2.11 11.08 16.94
C TYR A 466 -1.11 11.30 15.79
N GLN A 467 -0.52 10.22 15.26
CA GLN A 467 0.41 10.28 14.12
C GLN A 467 -0.25 10.84 12.86
N MET A 468 -1.53 10.51 12.63
CA MET A 468 -2.31 11.07 11.54
C MET A 468 -2.56 12.57 11.73
N LEU A 469 -2.95 13.00 12.95
CA LEU A 469 -3.22 14.41 13.26
C LEU A 469 -1.96 15.29 13.15
N ALA A 470 -0.79 14.76 13.51
CA ALA A 470 0.48 15.47 13.39
C ALA A 470 0.77 15.98 11.96
N ARG A 471 0.16 15.37 10.91
CA ARG A 471 0.29 15.84 9.51
C ARG A 471 -0.44 17.15 9.25
N PHE A 472 -1.48 17.42 10.02
CA PHE A 472 -2.31 18.62 9.97
C PHE A 472 -1.86 19.69 10.95
N GLU A 473 -0.81 19.42 11.74
CA GLU A 473 -0.14 20.42 12.56
C GLU A 473 0.82 21.25 11.70
N SER A 474 0.86 22.55 11.92
CA SER A 474 1.87 23.42 11.31
C SER A 474 3.13 23.37 12.16
N VAL A 475 3.93 22.33 11.98
CA VAL A 475 5.26 22.29 12.58
C VAL A 475 6.23 23.01 11.63
N ASP A 476 6.66 24.22 12.01
CA ASP A 476 7.79 24.91 11.37
C ASP A 476 9.09 24.16 11.74
N VAL A 477 9.27 22.97 11.18
CA VAL A 477 10.50 22.21 11.34
C VAL A 477 11.53 22.82 10.40
N ASN A 478 12.59 23.36 10.96
CA ASN A 478 13.79 23.72 10.22
C ASN A 478 14.48 22.43 9.76
N LEU A 479 14.06 21.90 8.60
CA LEU A 479 14.53 20.62 8.04
C LEU A 479 16.05 20.59 7.84
N ASP A 480 16.69 21.75 7.65
CA ASP A 480 18.15 21.89 7.56
C ASP A 480 18.87 21.46 8.86
N LYS A 481 18.17 21.48 10.01
CA LYS A 481 18.70 21.00 11.29
C LYS A 481 18.40 19.54 11.60
N MET A 482 17.52 18.89 10.85
CA MET A 482 17.11 17.49 11.08
C MET A 482 17.56 16.51 9.98
N GLY A 483 18.08 17.00 8.85
CA GLY A 483 18.61 16.17 7.78
C GLY A 483 20.03 15.65 8.05
N SER A 484 20.14 14.48 8.68
CA SER A 484 21.29 13.59 8.45
C SER A 484 20.91 12.30 7.71
N GLU A 485 19.67 12.21 7.22
CA GLU A 485 19.31 11.22 6.20
C GLU A 485 19.85 11.67 4.85
N LYS A 486 20.79 10.89 4.30
CA LYS A 486 21.31 11.12 2.95
C LYS A 486 20.14 11.01 1.96
N LYS A 487 19.93 12.05 1.15
CA LYS A 487 19.09 11.97 -0.05
C LYS A 487 19.45 10.71 -0.84
N THR A 488 18.46 9.91 -1.19
CA THR A 488 18.64 8.74 -2.05
C THR A 488 18.69 9.16 -3.52
N GLU A 489 19.20 8.31 -4.39
CA GLU A 489 19.16 8.56 -5.85
C GLU A 489 17.72 8.62 -6.36
N GLU A 490 16.80 7.89 -5.73
CA GLU A 490 15.37 7.89 -6.03
C GLU A 490 14.72 9.25 -5.70
N ASP A 491 15.08 9.87 -4.57
CA ASP A 491 14.61 11.22 -4.21
C ASP A 491 15.02 12.27 -5.27
N ALA A 492 16.25 12.16 -5.80
CA ALA A 492 16.75 13.07 -6.84
C ALA A 492 15.99 12.87 -8.18
N VAL A 493 15.70 11.63 -8.55
CA VAL A 493 14.92 11.32 -9.76
C VAL A 493 13.47 11.81 -9.63
N ILE A 494 12.86 11.66 -8.45
CA ILE A 494 11.53 12.19 -8.16
C ILE A 494 11.53 13.72 -8.25
N GLU A 495 12.50 14.40 -7.63
CA GLU A 495 12.64 15.87 -7.69
C GLU A 495 12.79 16.38 -9.14
N ASP A 496 13.63 15.73 -9.95
CA ASP A 496 13.82 16.10 -11.37
C ASP A 496 12.56 15.85 -12.20
N ALA A 497 11.89 14.72 -12.00
CA ALA A 497 10.62 14.40 -12.65
C ALA A 497 9.52 15.41 -12.26
N GLU A 498 9.44 15.79 -10.99
CA GLU A 498 8.52 16.83 -10.52
C GLU A 498 8.83 18.20 -11.15
N ALA A 499 10.10 18.57 -11.29
CA ALA A 499 10.49 19.81 -11.94
C ALA A 499 10.06 19.85 -13.42
N VAL A 500 10.18 18.72 -14.13
CA VAL A 500 9.70 18.58 -15.52
C VAL A 500 8.17 18.70 -15.57
N LEU A 501 7.45 18.00 -14.71
CA LEU A 501 5.98 18.07 -14.65
C LEU A 501 5.49 19.49 -14.32
N LYS A 502 6.14 20.20 -13.39
CA LYS A 502 5.83 21.61 -13.09
C LYS A 502 6.03 22.52 -14.30
N ARG A 503 7.10 22.31 -15.09
CA ARG A 503 7.33 23.07 -16.33
C ARG A 503 6.27 22.80 -17.40
N ILE A 504 5.81 21.55 -17.53
CA ILE A 504 4.73 21.19 -18.46
C ILE A 504 3.44 21.88 -18.05
N LYS A 505 3.07 21.79 -16.77
CA LYS A 505 1.88 22.45 -16.21
C LYS A 505 1.91 23.98 -16.38
N ALA A 506 3.09 24.60 -16.22
CA ALA A 506 3.26 26.03 -16.46
C ALA A 506 2.97 26.40 -17.92
N LYS A 507 3.48 25.62 -18.90
CA LYS A 507 3.22 25.84 -20.33
C LYS A 507 1.75 25.62 -20.71
N GLU A 508 1.08 24.65 -20.11
CA GLU A 508 -0.37 24.42 -20.32
C GLU A 508 -1.24 25.58 -19.79
N ASN A 509 -0.79 26.24 -18.72
CA ASN A 509 -1.45 27.42 -18.18
C ASN A 509 -1.19 28.69 -19.02
N GLU A 510 -0.01 28.81 -19.65
CA GLU A 510 0.31 29.89 -20.60
C GLU A 510 -0.56 29.81 -21.87
N GLY A 511 -0.90 28.61 -22.33
CA GLY A 511 -1.77 28.38 -23.50
C GLY A 511 -3.27 28.69 -23.29
N LYS A 512 -3.72 28.87 -22.04
CA LYS A 512 -5.12 29.23 -21.70
C LYS A 512 -5.33 30.74 -21.47
N GLY A 513 -4.28 31.54 -21.70
CA GLY A 513 -4.26 32.99 -21.48
C GLY A 513 -4.17 33.87 -22.73
N VAL A 514 -4.50 33.37 -23.92
CA VAL A 514 -4.59 34.20 -25.14
C VAL A 514 -6.00 34.10 -25.70
N LYS A 515 -6.73 35.21 -25.60
CA LYS A 515 -7.99 35.46 -26.31
C LYS A 515 -7.77 35.51 -27.81
#